data_AF-A0A2A4NJ22-F1
#
_entry.id   AF-A0A2A4NJ22-F1
#
_cell.length_a   1.000
_cell.length_b   1.000
_cell.length_c   1.000
_cell.angle_alpha   90.00
_cell.angle_beta   90.00
_cell.angle_gamma   90.00
#
_symmetry.space_group_name_H-M   'P 1'
#
loop_
_entity.id
_entity.type
_entity.pdbx_description
1 polymer ?
#
loop_
_entity_poly.entity_id
_entity_poly.type
_entity_poly.pdbx_seq_one_letter_code
_entity_poly.pdbx_strand_id
1 'polypeptide(L)'
;MTEAGAGSDFIVGGKGNDGIFLGEGEDIILFQSDGHGGSFGIDTVFDFELGVDKILIEDTTLSFNDLRQSMTQVGNATLLEIGNSALILEEVEMADISETDFYIG
;
A
#
# COMPACT_ATOMS: atom_id res chain seq x y z
N MET A 1 -14.79 -0.39 3.51
CA MET A 1 -14.10 -1.13 4.58
C MET A 1 -14.05 -2.57 4.15
N THR A 2 -12.85 -3.07 3.93
CA THR A 2 -12.56 -4.43 3.43
C THR A 2 -11.74 -5.14 4.50
N GLU A 3 -12.10 -6.37 4.85
CA GLU A 3 -11.41 -7.20 5.83
C GLU A 3 -11.11 -8.54 5.15
N ALA A 4 -9.85 -8.94 5.10
CA ALA A 4 -9.41 -10.14 4.37
C ALA A 4 -9.66 -11.41 5.19
N GLY A 5 -9.29 -11.38 6.48
CA GLY A 5 -9.64 -12.41 7.45
C GLY A 5 -8.42 -13.24 7.84
N ALA A 6 -8.47 -14.56 7.62
CA ALA A 6 -7.37 -15.46 7.97
C ALA A 6 -6.87 -16.20 6.72
N GLY A 7 -5.56 -16.33 6.60
CA GLY A 7 -4.88 -16.88 5.43
C GLY A 7 -4.31 -15.77 4.53
N SER A 8 -3.55 -16.15 3.50
CA SER A 8 -3.00 -15.20 2.53
C SER A 8 -4.07 -14.73 1.55
N ASP A 9 -4.33 -13.43 1.54
CA ASP A 9 -5.34 -12.78 0.73
C ASP A 9 -4.76 -11.83 -0.34
N PHE A 10 -5.52 -11.63 -1.41
CA PHE A 10 -5.24 -10.61 -2.43
C PHE A 10 -6.36 -9.57 -2.43
N ILE A 11 -5.99 -8.31 -2.18
CA ILE A 11 -6.94 -7.26 -1.83
C ILE A 11 -6.83 -6.10 -2.81
N VAL A 12 -7.99 -5.64 -3.25
CA VAL A 12 -8.13 -4.47 -4.12
C VAL A 12 -9.14 -3.54 -3.48
N GLY A 13 -8.69 -2.37 -3.01
CA GLY A 13 -9.58 -1.34 -2.44
C GLY A 13 -10.62 -0.87 -3.45
N GLY A 14 -10.17 -0.65 -4.69
CA GLY A 14 -11.01 -0.20 -5.79
C GLY A 14 -10.91 1.31 -5.94
N LYS A 15 -12.03 1.96 -6.33
CA LYS A 15 -12.10 3.41 -6.41
C LYS A 15 -12.78 3.96 -5.16
N GLY A 16 -12.22 5.02 -4.60
CA GLY A 16 -12.75 5.66 -3.40
C GLY A 16 -11.67 5.73 -2.34
N ASN A 17 -12.06 6.18 -1.14
CA ASN A 17 -11.15 6.13 -0.01
C ASN A 17 -11.55 4.93 0.83
N ASP A 18 -10.73 3.88 0.81
CA ASP A 18 -11.05 2.61 1.46
C ASP A 18 -10.22 2.37 2.72
N GLY A 19 -10.87 1.87 3.77
CA GLY A 19 -10.19 1.30 4.92
C GLY A 19 -10.03 -0.21 4.72
N ILE A 20 -8.81 -0.72 4.83
CA ILE A 20 -8.43 -2.11 4.52
C ILE A 20 -7.78 -2.72 5.76
N PHE A 21 -8.35 -3.79 6.28
CA PHE A 21 -7.77 -4.62 7.34
C PHE A 21 -7.28 -5.92 6.72
N LEU A 22 -6.00 -6.21 6.88
CA LEU A 22 -5.37 -7.42 6.33
C LEU A 22 -5.79 -8.66 7.11
N GLY A 23 -5.53 -8.67 8.41
CA GLY A 23 -5.82 -9.82 9.26
C GLY A 23 -4.58 -10.70 9.41
N GLU A 24 -4.77 -12.02 9.50
CA GLU A 24 -3.65 -12.95 9.67
C GLU A 24 -3.27 -13.56 8.31
N GLY A 25 -2.02 -13.45 7.89
CA GLY A 25 -1.59 -14.07 6.64
C GLY A 25 -0.36 -13.40 6.05
N GLU A 26 0.10 -13.91 4.91
CA GLU A 26 0.94 -13.12 3.99
C GLU A 26 0.00 -12.51 2.96
N ASP A 27 -0.35 -11.23 3.13
CA ASP A 27 -1.34 -10.56 2.30
C ASP A 27 -0.71 -9.68 1.22
N ILE A 28 -1.44 -9.52 0.11
CA ILE A 28 -1.02 -8.70 -1.01
C ILE A 28 -2.09 -7.65 -1.30
N ILE A 29 -1.72 -6.37 -1.21
CA ILE A 29 -2.60 -5.25 -1.55
C ILE A 29 -2.18 -4.67 -2.89
N LEU A 30 -3.11 -4.58 -3.83
CA LEU A 30 -2.92 -3.83 -5.06
C LEU A 30 -3.03 -2.33 -4.79
N PHE A 31 -1.92 -1.60 -4.89
CA PHE A 31 -1.93 -0.15 -4.91
C PHE A 31 -1.65 0.35 -6.33
N GLN A 32 -2.71 0.87 -6.95
CA GLN A 32 -2.72 1.31 -8.34
C GLN A 32 -2.93 2.83 -8.42
N SER A 33 -2.31 3.45 -9.41
CA SER A 33 -2.76 4.74 -9.94
C SER A 33 -3.55 4.47 -11.22
N ASP A 34 -4.55 5.28 -11.54
CA ASP A 34 -5.46 4.95 -12.65
C ASP A 34 -4.83 5.05 -14.06
N GLY A 35 -3.54 5.37 -14.14
CA GLY A 35 -2.73 5.43 -15.35
C GLY A 35 -3.20 6.46 -16.39
N HIS A 36 -4.33 7.14 -16.15
CA HIS A 36 -5.01 8.02 -17.10
C HIS A 36 -5.32 9.40 -16.49
N GLY A 37 -4.73 9.71 -15.34
CA GLY A 37 -4.79 11.03 -14.71
C GLY A 37 -5.98 11.25 -13.78
N GLY A 38 -6.76 10.21 -13.46
CA GLY A 38 -7.64 10.21 -12.30
C GLY A 38 -6.95 9.57 -11.09
N SER A 39 -7.76 9.09 -10.15
CA SER A 39 -7.34 8.68 -8.82
C SER A 39 -8.12 7.43 -8.43
N PHE A 40 -7.43 6.46 -7.83
CA PHE A 40 -8.10 5.37 -7.13
C PHE A 40 -8.53 5.79 -5.73
N GLY A 41 -8.02 6.93 -5.24
CA GLY A 41 -8.39 7.57 -3.99
C GLY A 41 -7.28 7.49 -2.95
N ILE A 42 -7.67 7.61 -1.69
CA ILE A 42 -6.78 7.56 -0.53
C ILE A 42 -7.18 6.37 0.32
N ASP A 43 -6.40 5.30 0.26
CA ASP A 43 -6.64 4.08 1.00
C ASP A 43 -5.86 4.07 2.30
N THR A 44 -6.44 3.50 3.35
CA THR A 44 -5.82 3.34 4.67
C THR A 44 -5.77 1.85 5.00
N VAL A 45 -4.57 1.34 5.21
CA VAL A 45 -4.28 -0.05 5.53
C VAL A 45 -3.96 -0.16 7.01
N PHE A 46 -4.59 -1.12 7.66
CA PHE A 46 -4.40 -1.49 9.05
C PHE A 46 -3.81 -2.90 9.12
N ASP A 47 -3.04 -3.15 10.18
CA ASP A 47 -2.38 -4.43 10.46
C ASP A 47 -1.36 -4.88 9.39
N PHE A 48 -0.70 -3.94 8.71
CA PHE A 48 0.38 -4.27 7.77
C PHE A 48 1.63 -4.78 8.50
N GLU A 49 1.99 -6.05 8.28
CA GLU A 49 3.18 -6.69 8.84
C GLU A 49 4.38 -6.58 7.89
N LEU A 50 5.35 -5.76 8.28
CA LEU A 50 6.61 -5.58 7.56
C LEU A 50 7.35 -6.92 7.36
N GLY A 51 7.85 -7.15 6.16
CA GLY A 51 8.53 -8.38 5.75
C GLY A 51 7.58 -9.51 5.39
N VAL A 52 6.33 -9.49 5.85
CA VAL A 52 5.31 -10.52 5.63
C VAL A 52 4.38 -10.08 4.51
N ASP A 53 3.64 -9.00 4.70
CA ASP A 53 2.71 -8.45 3.71
C ASP A 53 3.45 -7.76 2.56
N LYS A 54 2.73 -7.57 1.45
CA LYS A 54 3.27 -7.00 0.23
C LYS A 54 2.33 -5.99 -0.39
N ILE A 55 2.90 -4.88 -0.85
CA ILE A 55 2.21 -3.91 -1.69
C ILE A 55 2.59 -4.19 -3.14
N LEU A 56 1.60 -4.55 -3.95
CA LEU A 56 1.76 -4.70 -5.38
C LEU A 56 1.58 -3.35 -6.09
N ILE A 57 2.60 -2.94 -6.84
CA ILE A 57 2.64 -1.75 -7.69
C ILE A 57 2.70 -2.20 -9.14
N GLU A 58 1.59 -2.11 -9.86
CA GLU A 58 1.51 -2.44 -11.30
C GLU A 58 2.02 -1.31 -12.20
N ASP A 59 3.22 -0.81 -11.92
CA ASP A 59 3.91 0.21 -12.72
C ASP A 59 5.40 -0.14 -12.87
N THR A 60 5.73 -0.80 -13.98
CA THR A 60 7.10 -1.19 -14.35
C THR A 60 8.09 -0.02 -14.49
N THR A 61 7.61 1.23 -14.52
CA THR A 61 8.48 2.41 -14.65
C THR A 61 8.99 2.92 -13.30
N LEU A 62 8.37 2.50 -12.21
CA LEU A 62 8.78 2.88 -10.85
C LEU A 62 9.80 1.89 -10.29
N SER A 63 10.71 2.40 -9.48
CA SER A 63 11.61 1.61 -8.63
C SER A 63 11.27 1.80 -7.16
N PHE A 64 11.75 0.91 -6.28
CA PHE A 64 11.60 1.11 -4.83
C PHE A 64 12.18 2.46 -4.38
N ASN A 65 13.25 2.95 -5.00
CA ASN A 65 13.81 4.26 -4.66
C ASN A 65 12.88 5.42 -5.06
N ASP A 66 12.06 5.26 -6.10
CA ASP A 66 11.03 6.24 -6.45
C ASP A 66 9.90 6.21 -5.42
N LEU A 67 9.43 5.01 -5.04
CA LEU A 67 8.44 4.84 -3.97
C LEU A 67 8.93 5.45 -2.66
N ARG A 68 10.20 5.20 -2.30
CA ARG A 68 10.84 5.73 -1.08
C ARG A 68 10.86 7.26 -1.06
N GLN A 69 11.09 7.90 -2.20
CA GLN A 69 11.06 9.37 -2.31
C GLN A 69 9.63 9.94 -2.24
N SER A 70 8.64 9.12 -2.57
CA SER A 70 7.21 9.43 -2.45
C SER A 70 6.61 9.09 -1.08
N MET A 71 7.41 8.60 -0.13
CA MET A 71 6.94 8.29 1.23
C MET A 71 7.15 9.47 2.17
N THR A 72 6.19 9.68 3.07
CA THR A 72 6.26 10.66 4.16
C THR A 72 5.76 10.04 5.45
N GLN A 73 6.55 10.15 6.54
CA GLN A 73 6.08 9.80 7.88
C GLN A 73 5.07 10.84 8.37
N VAL A 74 3.90 10.40 8.80
CA VAL A 74 2.83 11.23 9.37
C VAL A 74 2.38 10.63 10.70
N GLY A 75 2.89 11.17 11.81
CA GLY A 75 2.61 10.59 13.12
C GLY A 75 3.15 9.15 13.21
N ASN A 76 2.29 8.20 13.55
CA ASN A 76 2.57 6.76 13.58
C ASN A 76 2.30 6.05 12.24
N ALA A 77 1.93 6.76 11.18
CA ALA A 77 1.61 6.18 9.88
C ALA A 77 2.62 6.61 8.81
N THR A 78 2.73 5.80 7.76
CA THR A 78 3.46 6.17 6.54
C THR A 78 2.50 6.45 5.39
N LEU A 79 2.62 7.62 4.78
CA LEU A 79 1.91 8.01 3.57
C LEU A 79 2.79 7.74 2.34
N LEU A 80 2.30 6.98 1.37
CA LEU A 80 2.91 6.77 0.05
C LEU A 80 2.02 7.41 -1.03
N GLU A 81 2.57 8.34 -1.81
CA GLU A 81 1.83 9.03 -2.88
C GLU A 81 2.32 8.61 -4.27
N ILE A 82 1.41 8.14 -5.13
CA ILE A 82 1.71 7.81 -6.53
C ILE A 82 0.66 8.47 -7.44
N GLY A 83 1.10 9.42 -8.27
CA GLY A 83 0.22 10.21 -9.11
C GLY A 83 -0.80 11.00 -8.26
N ASN A 84 -2.08 10.73 -8.45
CA ASN A 84 -3.18 11.35 -7.68
C ASN A 84 -3.77 10.39 -6.62
N SER A 85 -3.12 9.27 -6.31
CA SER A 85 -3.59 8.29 -5.33
C SER A 85 -2.61 8.20 -4.17
N ALA A 86 -3.12 7.80 -3.01
CA ALA A 86 -2.33 7.67 -1.80
C ALA A 86 -2.67 6.40 -1.05
N LEU A 87 -1.65 5.81 -0.42
CA LEU A 87 -1.77 4.69 0.50
C LEU A 87 -1.23 5.13 1.86
N ILE A 88 -2.04 4.98 2.89
CA ILE A 88 -1.65 5.23 4.28
C ILE A 88 -1.48 3.88 4.95
N LEU A 89 -0.29 3.61 5.47
CA LEU A 89 0.00 2.44 6.28
C LEU A 89 -0.03 2.86 7.74
N GLU A 90 -1.12 2.55 8.45
CA GLU A 90 -1.26 2.88 9.87
C GLU A 90 -0.31 2.04 10.72
N GLU A 91 0.26 2.65 11.75
CA GLU A 91 1.21 2.03 12.67
C GLU A 91 2.50 1.46 12.03
N VAL A 92 2.80 1.86 10.79
CA VAL A 92 4.04 1.52 10.08
C VAL A 92 5.00 2.69 10.07
N GLU A 93 6.21 2.47 10.59
CA GLU A 93 7.30 3.45 10.52
C GLU A 93 8.00 3.41 9.16
N MET A 94 8.06 4.57 8.51
CA MET A 94 8.65 4.79 7.19
C MET A 94 10.09 4.32 7.14
N ALA A 95 10.84 4.34 8.25
CA ALA A 95 12.23 3.91 8.32
C ALA A 95 12.39 2.39 8.17
N ASP A 96 11.38 1.61 8.57
CA ASP A 96 11.42 0.14 8.58
C ASP A 96 10.91 -0.47 7.28
N ILE A 97 10.24 0.32 6.44
CA ILE A 97 9.82 -0.08 5.10
C ILE A 97 11.03 -0.30 4.19
N SER A 98 11.03 -1.44 3.51
CA SER A 98 12.10 -1.95 2.68
C SER A 98 11.60 -2.39 1.30
N GLU A 99 12.52 -2.68 0.37
CA GLU A 99 12.16 -3.20 -0.95
C GLU A 99 11.46 -4.56 -0.89
N THR A 100 11.65 -5.34 0.18
CA THR A 100 11.01 -6.65 0.33
C THR A 100 9.53 -6.55 0.65
N ASP A 101 9.02 -5.37 0.98
CA ASP A 101 7.60 -5.11 1.25
C ASP A 101 6.81 -4.80 -0.04
N PHE A 102 7.47 -4.84 -1.20
CA PHE A 102 6.86 -4.49 -2.48
C PHE A 102 7.04 -5.57 -3.54
N TYR A 103 6.00 -5.75 -4.34
CA TYR A 103 6.13 -6.29 -5.69
C TYR A 103 5.94 -5.14 -6.68
N ILE A 104 6.91 -4.91 -7.55
CA ILE A 104 6.87 -3.83 -8.54
C ILE A 104 7.02 -4.45 -9.93
N GLY A 105 6.02 -4.30 -10.79
CA GLY A 105 6.06 -4.86 -12.15
C GLY A 105 4.73 -4.93 -12.86
#